data_AF-A0A645FYY2-F1
#
_entry.id   AF-A0A645FYY2-F1
#
_cell.length_a   1.000
_cell.length_b   1.000
_cell.length_c   1.000
_cell.angle_alpha   90.00
_cell.angle_beta   90.00
_cell.angle_gamma   90.00
#
_symmetry.space_group_name_H-M   'P 1'
#
loop_
_entity.id
_entity.type
_entity.pdbx_description
1 polymer ?
#
loop_
_entity_poly.entity_id
_entity_poly.type
_entity_poly.pdbx_seq_one_letter_code
_entity_poly.pdbx_strand_id
1 'polypeptide(L)'
;MVIKAIIKIHPIIAAAQWENMEQAVASKTSAVFFDVRPAGDLMEKRFSQYNRQKPVFIHTDLVKGLAGDDEGKLAPREEIFLKAQPENIIYI
;
A
#
# COMPACT_ATOMS: atom_id res chain seq x y z
N MET A 1 14.47 4.39 -10.67
CA MET A 1 15.61 4.21 -9.72
C MET A 1 15.18 4.67 -8.32
N VAL A 2 14.21 4.00 -7.69
CA VAL A 2 13.64 4.39 -6.37
C VAL A 2 13.82 3.27 -5.33
N ILE A 3 13.56 2.01 -5.73
CA ILE A 3 13.69 0.82 -4.87
C ILE A 3 15.11 0.64 -4.31
N LYS A 4 16.15 0.86 -5.14
CA LYS A 4 17.55 0.78 -4.68
C LYS A 4 17.89 1.78 -3.56
N ALA A 5 17.20 2.92 -3.50
CA ALA A 5 17.42 3.90 -2.43
C ALA A 5 16.72 3.48 -1.13
N ILE A 6 15.53 2.87 -1.23
CA ILE A 6 14.76 2.36 -0.08
C ILE A 6 15.50 1.21 0.60
N ILE A 7 15.96 0.22 -0.16
CA ILE A 7 16.62 -0.98 0.38
C ILE A 7 18.00 -0.66 0.98
N LYS A 8 18.63 0.46 0.57
CA LYS A 8 19.90 0.91 1.17
C LYS A 8 19.76 1.32 2.64
N ILE A 9 18.57 1.73 3.08
CA ILE A 9 18.30 2.08 4.48
C ILE A 9 18.30 0.82 5.35
N HIS A 10 17.61 -0.23 4.87
CA HIS A 10 17.57 -1.54 5.49
C HIS A 10 17.23 -2.60 4.44
N PRO A 11 17.93 -3.75 4.37
CA PRO A 11 17.70 -4.76 3.33
C PRO A 11 16.38 -5.55 3.49
N ILE A 12 15.60 -5.28 4.55
CA ILE A 12 14.40 -6.04 4.89
C ILE A 12 13.17 -5.18 4.61
N ILE A 13 12.23 -5.78 3.88
CA ILE A 13 10.88 -5.25 3.64
C ILE A 13 9.92 -6.13 4.44
N ALA A 14 9.07 -5.52 5.27
CA ALA A 14 8.05 -6.26 6.01
C ALA A 14 6.87 -6.57 5.08
N ALA A 15 6.39 -7.80 5.03
CA ALA A 15 5.11 -8.12 4.42
C ALA A 15 4.02 -8.07 5.50
N ALA A 16 2.94 -7.32 5.28
CA ALA A 16 1.89 -7.15 6.27
C ALA A 16 0.49 -7.15 5.64
N GLN A 17 -0.45 -7.72 6.38
CA GLN A 17 -1.89 -7.50 6.22
C GLN A 17 -2.33 -6.36 7.14
N TRP A 18 -3.58 -5.93 7.02
CA TRP A 18 -4.11 -4.74 7.71
C TRP A 18 -3.90 -4.81 9.23
N GLU A 19 -4.14 -5.97 9.82
CA GLU A 19 -4.04 -6.23 11.26
C GLU A 19 -2.63 -6.02 11.82
N ASN A 20 -1.62 -6.20 10.97
CA ASN A 20 -0.21 -6.11 11.33
C ASN A 20 0.48 -4.86 10.76
N MET A 21 -0.26 -3.98 10.08
CA MET A 21 0.28 -2.83 9.37
C MET A 21 1.00 -1.86 10.32
N GLU A 22 0.42 -1.59 11.49
CA GLU A 22 1.02 -0.72 12.51
C GLU A 22 2.39 -1.24 12.98
N GLN A 23 2.49 -2.54 13.25
CA GLN A 23 3.72 -3.18 13.71
C GLN A 23 4.80 -3.14 12.61
N ALA A 24 4.40 -3.39 11.36
CA ALA A 24 5.30 -3.33 10.21
C ALA A 24 5.85 -1.91 9.99
N VAL A 25 5.00 -0.90 10.11
CA VAL A 25 5.39 0.52 10.02
C VAL A 25 6.33 0.92 11.14
N ALA A 26 6.06 0.50 12.39
CA ALA A 26 6.92 0.80 13.54
C ALA A 26 8.27 0.04 13.55
N SER A 27 8.40 -1.03 12.78
CA SER A 27 9.62 -1.85 12.74
C SER A 27 10.82 -1.13 12.10
N LYS A 28 12.02 -1.73 12.16
CA LYS A 28 13.24 -1.20 11.51
C LYS A 28 13.36 -1.50 10.01
N THR A 29 12.35 -2.12 9.41
CA THR A 29 12.34 -2.41 7.97
C THR A 29 12.30 -1.14 7.13
N SER A 30 12.83 -1.21 5.90
CA SER A 30 12.91 -0.05 5.00
C SER A 30 11.59 0.32 4.36
N ALA A 31 10.70 -0.65 4.21
CA ALA A 31 9.38 -0.49 3.60
C ALA A 31 8.43 -1.60 4.06
N VAL A 32 7.15 -1.43 3.75
CA VAL A 32 6.12 -2.44 3.94
C VAL A 32 5.59 -2.87 2.58
N PHE A 33 5.50 -4.17 2.32
CA PHE A 33 4.67 -4.74 1.27
C PHE A 33 3.30 -5.03 1.85
N PHE A 34 2.30 -4.29 1.41
CA PHE A 34 0.94 -4.38 1.93
C PHE A 34 0.09 -5.30 1.06
N ASP A 35 -0.34 -6.42 1.64
CA ASP A 35 -1.24 -7.39 1.03
C ASP A 35 -2.69 -6.92 1.19
N VAL A 36 -3.09 -6.01 0.30
CA VAL A 36 -4.42 -5.39 0.27
C VAL A 36 -5.45 -6.40 -0.26
N ARG A 37 -6.57 -6.59 0.45
CA ARG A 37 -7.59 -7.58 0.02
C ARG A 37 -9.02 -7.05 -0.05
N PRO A 38 -9.34 -5.89 0.53
CA PRO A 38 -10.27 -5.00 -0.17
C PRO A 38 -9.67 -3.61 -0.42
N ALA A 39 -9.98 -3.02 -1.57
CA ALA A 39 -9.56 -1.66 -1.90
C ALA A 39 -10.00 -0.60 -0.87
N GLY A 40 -11.02 -0.90 -0.06
CA GLY A 40 -11.49 -0.05 1.04
C GLY A 40 -10.40 0.27 2.07
N ASP A 41 -9.47 -0.66 2.32
CA ASP A 41 -8.38 -0.47 3.28
C ASP A 41 -7.47 0.70 2.87
N LEU A 42 -7.31 0.92 1.56
CA LEU A 42 -6.51 2.02 1.01
C LEU A 42 -7.15 3.40 1.20
N MET A 43 -8.47 3.43 1.40
CA MET A 43 -9.21 4.67 1.63
C MET A 43 -9.30 5.03 3.11
N GLU A 44 -8.84 4.15 4.01
CA GLU A 44 -8.88 4.42 5.44
C GLU A 44 -7.90 5.54 5.82
N LYS A 45 -8.34 6.44 6.71
CA LYS A 45 -7.48 7.51 7.23
C LYS A 45 -6.19 6.97 7.88
N ARG A 46 -6.28 5.79 8.52
CA ARG A 46 -5.13 5.11 9.12
C ARG A 46 -4.09 4.71 8.08
N PHE A 47 -4.52 4.25 6.91
CA PHE A 47 -3.61 3.90 5.82
C PHE A 47 -2.79 5.10 5.36
N SER A 48 -3.44 6.27 5.19
CA SER A 48 -2.74 7.52 4.87
C SER A 48 -1.68 7.89 5.92
N GLN A 49 -1.96 7.67 7.21
CA GLN A 49 -0.98 7.91 8.29
C GLN A 49 0.21 6.95 8.23
N TYR A 50 -0.01 5.68 7.87
CA TYR A 50 1.05 4.69 7.73
C TYR A 50 1.96 4.98 6.54
N ASN A 51 1.35 5.33 5.40
CA ASN A 51 2.08 5.66 4.18
C ASN A 51 2.98 6.91 4.33
N ARG A 52 2.64 7.84 5.22
CA ARG A 52 3.51 8.99 5.53
C ARG A 52 4.75 8.62 6.34
N GLN A 53 4.68 7.55 7.13
CA GLN A 53 5.76 7.16 8.04
C GLN A 53 6.78 6.25 7.38
N LYS A 54 6.33 5.38 6.47
CA LYS A 54 7.18 4.40 5.81
C LYS A 54 6.67 4.10 4.40
N PRO A 55 7.54 3.94 3.40
CA PRO A 55 7.12 3.55 2.06
C PRO A 55 6.31 2.26 2.05
N VAL A 56 5.22 2.25 1.28
CA VAL A 56 4.33 1.09 1.15
C VAL A 56 4.29 0.62 -0.30
N PHE A 57 4.65 -0.63 -0.53
CA PHE A 57 4.47 -1.34 -1.79
C PHE A 57 3.10 -1.99 -1.82
N ILE A 58 2.37 -1.82 -2.92
CA ILE A 58 1.08 -2.46 -3.15
C ILE A 58 1.16 -3.23 -4.46
N HIS A 59 0.82 -4.51 -4.41
CA HIS A 59 0.62 -5.32 -5.61
C HIS A 59 -0.78 -5.07 -6.16
N THR A 60 -0.86 -4.30 -7.25
CA THR A 60 -2.16 -3.78 -7.71
C THR A 60 -3.10 -4.87 -8.23
N ASP A 61 -2.57 -5.95 -8.82
CA ASP A 61 -3.39 -7.06 -9.32
C ASP A 61 -4.03 -7.91 -8.20
N LEU A 62 -3.60 -7.75 -6.94
CA LEU A 62 -4.17 -8.47 -5.80
C LEU A 62 -5.27 -7.67 -5.08
N VAL A 63 -5.42 -6.39 -5.43
CA VAL A 63 -6.41 -5.50 -4.81
C VAL A 63 -7.79 -5.81 -5.38
N LYS A 64 -8.58 -6.58 -4.62
CA LYS A 64 -9.97 -6.84 -4.99
C LYS A 64 -10.83 -5.59 -4.89
N GLY A 65 -11.72 -5.40 -5.86
CA GLY A 65 -12.63 -4.27 -5.91
C GLY A 65 -12.07 -3.04 -6.65
N LEU A 66 -11.01 -3.21 -7.44
CA LEU A 66 -10.63 -2.27 -8.48
C LEU A 66 -11.44 -2.53 -9.76
N ALA A 67 -11.86 -1.47 -10.45
CA ALA A 67 -12.51 -1.60 -11.76
C ALA A 67 -11.62 -2.42 -12.72
N GLY A 68 -12.08 -3.63 -13.06
CA GLY A 68 -11.32 -4.66 -13.79
C GLY A 68 -11.84 -6.09 -13.53
N ASP A 69 -12.42 -6.35 -12.35
CA ASP A 69 -12.82 -7.71 -11.93
C ASP A 69 -14.30 -8.07 -12.20
N ASP A 70 -15.22 -7.11 -12.34
CA ASP A 70 -16.61 -7.31 -12.79
C ASP A 70 -17.31 -5.94 -12.96
N GLU A 71 -18.00 -5.72 -14.09
CA GLU A 71 -18.52 -4.43 -14.60
C GLU A 71 -19.67 -3.77 -13.80
N GLY A 72 -19.82 -4.02 -12.50
CA GLY A 72 -21.04 -3.65 -11.78
C GLY A 72 -20.99 -2.42 -10.89
N LYS A 73 -19.99 -2.30 -10.00
CA LYS A 73 -20.06 -1.41 -8.82
C LYS A 73 -18.70 -1.01 -8.23
N LEU A 74 -17.66 -0.86 -9.04
CA LEU A 74 -16.30 -0.59 -8.53
C LEU A 74 -15.90 0.87 -8.79
N ALA A 75 -15.23 1.48 -7.82
CA ALA A 75 -14.65 2.81 -8.01
C ALA A 75 -13.49 2.70 -9.03
N PRO A 76 -13.31 3.69 -9.92
CA PRO A 76 -12.21 3.72 -10.86
C PRO A 76 -10.89 3.51 -10.13
N ARG A 77 -10.03 2.63 -10.68
CA ARG A 77 -8.69 2.35 -10.15
C ARG A 77 -7.92 3.64 -9.86
N GLU A 78 -8.04 4.63 -10.76
CA GLU A 78 -7.44 5.95 -10.60
C GLU A 78 -8.02 6.72 -9.39
N GLU A 79 -9.33 6.66 -9.14
CA GLU A 79 -9.98 7.38 -8.04
C GLU A 79 -9.54 6.83 -6.67
N ILE A 80 -9.40 5.51 -6.54
CA ILE A 80 -8.92 4.88 -5.31
C ILE A 80 -7.47 5.30 -5.04
N PHE A 81 -6.61 5.30 -6.05
CA PHE A 81 -5.21 5.68 -5.91
C PHE A 81 -4.99 7.18 -5.70
N LEU A 82 -5.86 8.03 -6.27
CA LEU A 82 -5.90 9.46 -5.97
C LEU A 82 -6.31 9.72 -4.51
N LYS A 83 -7.31 8.99 -4.01
CA LYS A 83 -7.79 9.12 -2.62
C LYS A 83 -6.83 8.53 -1.58
N ALA A 84 -6.05 7.51 -1.94
CA ALA A 84 -5.06 6.89 -1.06
C ALA A 84 -3.90 7.84 -0.67
N GLN A 85 -3.85 9.06 -1.21
CA GLN A 85 -2.87 10.12 -0.91
C GLN A 85 -1.42 9.60 -1.04
N PRO A 86 -0.88 9.56 -2.27
CA PRO A 86 0.21 8.68 -2.66
C PRO A 86 1.62 9.11 -2.20
N GLU A 87 1.76 9.87 -1.11
CA GLU A 87 3.03 10.50 -0.71
C GLU A 87 4.22 9.51 -0.73
N ASN A 88 4.04 8.25 -0.29
CA ASN A 88 5.05 7.19 -0.43
C ASN A 88 4.52 5.81 -0.91
N ILE A 89 3.44 5.79 -1.72
CA ILE A 89 2.93 4.51 -2.27
C ILE A 89 3.71 4.16 -3.52
N ILE A 90 4.19 2.91 -3.58
CA ILE A 90 4.82 2.35 -4.77
C ILE A 90 3.96 1.21 -5.27
N TYR A 91 3.33 1.44 -6.42
CA TYR A 91 2.60 0.41 -7.14
C TYR A 91 3.59 -0.50 -7.85
N ILE A 92 3.48 -1.79 -7.57
CA ILE A 92 4.24 -2.86 -8.23
C ILE A 92 3.30 -3.86 -8.88
#